data_AF-A0A8T3QH53-F1
#
_entry.id   AF-A0A8T3QH53-F1
#
_cell.length_a   1.000
_cell.length_b   1.000
_cell.length_c   1.000
_cell.angle_alpha   90.00
_cell.angle_beta   90.00
_cell.angle_gamma   90.00
#
_symmetry.space_group_name_H-M   'P 1'
#
loop_
_entity.id
_entity.type
_entity.pdbx_description
1 polymer ?
#
loop_
_entity_poly.entity_id
_entity_poly.type
_entity_poly.pdbx_seq_one_letter_code
_entity_poly.pdbx_strand_id
1 'polypeptide(L)'
;MGTFQWAGIVSNSPLLAGAPATVGVGQILAISGPGPLPSSWRATLYRDPADPTSGRSFGEGVAPVGLRGPAQPGTWTLALQLLYPVGDVIHFWRLTVAG
;
A
#
# COMPACT_ATOMS: atom_id res chain seq x y z
N MET A 1 14.32 5.08 5.27
CA MET A 1 13.35 4.07 4.78
C MET A 1 12.30 3.85 5.85
N GLY A 2 11.03 3.85 5.48
CA GLY A 2 9.92 3.71 6.43
C GLY A 2 9.51 2.25 6.69
N THR A 3 8.80 2.01 7.79
CA THR A 3 8.13 0.74 8.07
C THR A 3 6.67 0.86 7.59
N PHE A 4 6.03 -0.24 7.22
CA PHE A 4 4.63 -0.23 6.77
C PHE A 4 3.84 -1.13 7.72
N GLN A 5 2.76 -0.61 8.33
CA GLN A 5 2.03 -1.35 9.35
C GLN A 5 0.53 -1.42 9.04
N TRP A 6 0.05 -2.63 8.74
CA TRP A 6 -1.37 -2.87 8.55
C TRP A 6 -1.95 -3.58 9.76
N ALA A 7 -2.76 -2.90 10.57
CA ALA A 7 -3.46 -3.50 11.72
C ALA A 7 -2.56 -4.37 12.65
N GLY A 8 -1.27 -4.03 12.81
CA GLY A 8 -0.31 -4.83 13.60
C GLY A 8 0.63 -5.73 12.79
N ILE A 9 0.37 -5.93 11.49
CA ILE A 9 1.26 -6.63 10.57
C ILE A 9 2.32 -5.66 10.08
N VAL A 10 3.57 -5.91 10.45
CA VAL A 10 4.73 -5.11 10.07
C VAL A 10 5.36 -5.67 8.80
N SER A 11 5.50 -4.85 7.76
CA SER A 11 6.26 -5.17 6.55
C SER A 11 7.39 -4.15 6.37
N ASN A 12 8.59 -4.66 6.15
CA ASN A 12 9.85 -3.92 6.20
C ASN A 12 10.64 -3.92 4.87
N SER A 13 10.05 -4.30 3.73
CA SER A 13 10.83 -4.44 2.48
C SER A 13 10.74 -3.26 1.49
N PRO A 14 11.90 -2.77 1.01
CA PRO A 14 12.04 -1.84 -0.11
C PRO A 14 12.18 -2.48 -1.51
N LEU A 15 12.17 -3.82 -1.71
CA LEU A 15 12.40 -4.46 -3.03
C LEU A 15 11.65 -5.80 -3.27
N LEU A 16 10.43 -6.03 -2.74
CA LEU A 16 9.74 -7.35 -2.62
C LEU A 16 10.27 -8.16 -1.40
N ALA A 17 9.65 -9.22 -0.84
CA ALA A 17 8.51 -10.03 -1.21
C ALA A 17 8.07 -10.88 0.01
N GLY A 18 6.80 -11.29 0.06
CA GLY A 18 6.44 -12.61 0.58
C GLY A 18 5.60 -12.72 1.84
N ALA A 19 5.36 -11.65 2.60
CA ALA A 19 4.28 -11.69 3.56
C ALA A 19 3.01 -11.19 2.86
N PRO A 20 2.17 -12.06 2.27
CA PRO A 20 0.81 -11.66 1.94
C PRO A 20 0.23 -11.05 3.21
N ALA A 21 -0.14 -9.78 3.14
CA ALA A 21 -0.87 -9.17 4.22
C ALA A 21 -2.31 -9.68 4.10
N THR A 22 -2.68 -10.57 5.02
CA THR A 22 -4.09 -10.94 5.17
C THR A 22 -4.78 -9.83 5.90
N VAL A 23 -5.85 -9.32 5.30
CA VAL A 23 -6.68 -8.29 5.92
C VAL A 23 -8.14 -8.59 5.83
N GLY A 24 -8.87 -8.08 6.81
CA GLY A 24 -10.31 -7.96 6.73
C GLY A 24 -10.70 -6.87 5.73
N VAL A 25 -11.86 -7.06 5.13
CA VAL A 25 -12.55 -6.04 4.33
C VAL A 25 -12.59 -4.71 5.07
N GLY A 26 -12.12 -3.64 4.43
CA GLY A 26 -12.18 -2.27 4.96
C GLY A 26 -11.19 -1.91 6.08
N GLN A 27 -10.26 -2.80 6.46
CA GLN A 27 -9.25 -2.50 7.49
C GLN A 27 -8.29 -1.38 7.06
N ILE A 28 -7.93 -0.49 7.99
CA ILE A 28 -7.06 0.67 7.71
C ILE A 28 -5.58 0.28 7.72
N LEU A 29 -4.89 0.55 6.63
CA LEU A 29 -3.44 0.55 6.47
C LEU A 29 -2.88 1.87 6.96
N ALA A 30 -1.94 1.79 7.90
CA ALA A 30 -1.15 2.91 8.36
C ALA A 30 0.30 2.74 7.87
N ILE A 31 0.96 3.84 7.55
CA ILE A 31 2.36 3.81 7.16
C ILE A 31 3.15 4.64 8.15
N SER A 32 4.14 4.02 8.78
CA SER A 32 4.91 4.60 9.89
C SER A 32 6.38 4.24 9.75
N GLY A 33 7.27 5.21 9.67
CA GLY A 33 8.67 4.93 9.37
C GLY A 33 9.65 5.89 10.00
N PRO A 34 10.91 5.47 10.27
CA PRO A 34 11.93 6.36 10.81
C PRO A 34 12.47 7.38 9.78
N GLY A 35 11.87 7.47 8.60
CA GLY A 35 12.29 8.39 7.54
C GLY A 35 11.47 9.69 7.50
N PRO A 36 11.88 10.65 6.66
CA PRO A 36 11.05 11.82 6.38
C PRO A 36 9.67 11.39 5.90
N LEU A 37 8.65 12.16 6.26
CA LEU A 37 7.30 11.95 5.76
C LEU A 37 7.20 12.40 4.29
N PRO A 38 6.46 11.67 3.45
CA PRO A 38 6.19 12.11 2.09
C PRO A 38 5.33 13.38 2.11
N SER A 39 5.48 14.25 1.12
CA SER A 39 4.62 15.43 0.96
C SER A 39 3.21 15.02 0.55
N SER A 40 3.10 14.02 -0.32
CA SER A 40 1.84 13.40 -0.70
C SER A 40 2.02 11.94 -1.06
N TRP A 41 0.92 11.21 -1.19
CA TRP A 41 0.90 9.81 -1.57
C TRP A 41 -0.27 9.52 -2.50
N ARG A 42 -0.09 8.50 -3.35
CA ARG A 42 -1.12 7.95 -4.23
C ARG A 42 -1.08 6.44 -4.18
N ALA A 43 -2.25 5.83 -4.18
CA ALA A 43 -2.43 4.39 -4.14
C ALA A 43 -3.22 3.93 -5.36
N THR A 44 -2.76 2.87 -6.01
CA THR A 44 -3.45 2.20 -7.11
C THR A 44 -3.57 0.72 -6.78
N LEU A 45 -4.76 0.17 -6.97
CA LEU A 45 -5.05 -1.23 -6.74
C LEU A 45 -5.18 -1.95 -8.09
N TYR A 46 -4.48 -3.06 -8.23
CA TYR A 46 -4.48 -3.92 -9.39
C TYR A 46 -5.08 -5.26 -8.99
N ARG A 47 -5.91 -5.82 -9.87
CA ARG A 47 -6.41 -7.18 -9.68
C ARG A 47 -5.38 -8.21 -10.13
N ASP A 48 -4.65 -7.87 -11.19
CA ASP A 48 -3.52 -8.62 -11.71
C ASP A 48 -2.33 -7.66 -11.90
N PRO A 49 -1.21 -7.82 -11.18
CA PRO A 49 -0.04 -6.98 -11.36
C PRO A 49 0.62 -7.13 -12.74
N ALA A 50 0.36 -8.23 -13.47
CA ALA A 50 0.82 -8.41 -14.85
C ALA A 50 -0.02 -7.63 -15.87
N ASP A 51 -1.21 -7.16 -15.48
CA ASP A 51 -2.07 -6.31 -16.31
C ASP A 51 -2.14 -4.87 -15.75
N PRO A 52 -1.33 -3.95 -16.29
CA PRO A 52 -1.32 -2.56 -15.84
C PRO A 52 -2.64 -1.82 -16.13
N THR A 53 -3.48 -2.32 -17.04
CA THR A 53 -4.79 -1.71 -17.35
C THR A 53 -5.85 -2.05 -16.30
N SER A 54 -5.59 -3.06 -15.45
CA SER A 54 -6.47 -3.43 -14.33
C SER A 54 -6.40 -2.44 -13.15
N GLY A 55 -5.45 -1.49 -13.20
CA GLY A 55 -5.18 -0.52 -12.15
C GLY A 55 -6.33 0.46 -11.93
N ARG A 56 -6.77 0.61 -10.69
CA ARG A 56 -7.77 1.61 -10.28
C ARG A 56 -7.22 2.47 -9.16
N SER A 57 -7.50 3.76 -9.21
CA SER A 57 -7.18 4.66 -8.09
C SER A 57 -7.85 4.15 -6.82
N PHE A 58 -7.06 4.06 -5.75
CA PHE A 58 -7.47 3.45 -4.49
C PHE A 58 -7.40 4.44 -3.32
N GLY A 59 -6.67 5.53 -3.49
CA GLY A 59 -6.62 6.63 -2.54
C GLY A 59 -5.47 7.58 -2.85
N GLU A 60 -5.56 8.79 -2.33
CA GLU A 60 -4.45 9.76 -2.33
C GLU A 60 -4.59 10.71 -1.14
N GLY A 61 -3.50 11.36 -0.77
CA GLY A 61 -3.52 12.31 0.34
C GLY A 61 -2.15 12.87 0.69
N VAL A 62 -2.08 13.53 1.84
CA VAL A 62 -0.82 13.98 2.47
C VAL A 62 -0.46 13.06 3.62
N ALA A 63 0.79 13.11 4.08
CA ALA A 63 1.19 12.37 5.27
C ALA A 63 0.42 12.86 6.53
N PRO A 64 0.13 11.96 7.49
CA PRO A 64 0.44 10.53 7.50
C PRO A 64 -0.46 9.71 6.55
N VAL A 65 0.08 8.64 5.97
CA VAL A 65 -0.67 7.79 5.03
C VAL A 65 -1.69 6.94 5.80
N GLY A 66 -2.96 7.08 5.44
CA GLY A 66 -4.06 6.25 5.94
C GLY A 66 -4.91 5.78 4.78
N LEU A 67 -4.96 4.46 4.55
CA LEU A 67 -5.62 3.86 3.39
C LEU A 67 -6.55 2.75 3.87
N ARG A 68 -7.82 2.74 3.46
CA ARG A 68 -8.72 1.62 3.77
C ARG A 68 -8.45 0.46 2.81
N GLY A 69 -8.46 -0.76 3.34
CA GLY A 69 -8.33 -1.99 2.56
C GLY A 69 -9.49 -2.21 1.59
N PRO A 70 -9.33 -3.10 0.59
CA PRO A 70 -10.36 -3.30 -0.41
C PRO A 70 -11.68 -3.76 0.21
N ALA A 71 -12.79 -3.30 -0.38
CA ALA A 71 -14.14 -3.65 0.05
C ALA A 71 -14.55 -5.09 -0.36
N GLN A 72 -13.76 -5.73 -1.20
CA GLN A 72 -14.05 -7.03 -1.79
C GLN A 72 -12.95 -8.05 -1.43
N PRO A 73 -13.34 -9.25 -0.98
CA PRO A 73 -12.41 -10.35 -0.78
C PRO A 73 -11.66 -10.70 -2.07
N GLY A 74 -10.45 -11.24 -1.92
CA GLY A 74 -9.64 -11.69 -3.04
C GLY A 74 -8.16 -11.30 -2.93
N THR A 75 -7.41 -11.68 -3.96
CA THR A 75 -6.01 -11.26 -4.09
C THR A 75 -5.94 -9.97 -4.88
N TRP A 76 -5.19 -9.00 -4.36
CA TRP A 76 -4.95 -7.72 -4.99
C TRP A 76 -3.47 -7.37 -4.96
N THR A 77 -3.04 -6.46 -5.82
CA THR A 77 -1.76 -5.79 -5.70
C THR A 77 -1.97 -4.30 -5.46
N LEU A 78 -1.44 -3.77 -4.38
CA LEU A 78 -1.42 -2.33 -4.08
C LEU A 78 -0.10 -1.75 -4.53
N ALA A 79 -0.11 -0.80 -5.46
CA ALA A 79 0.99 0.11 -5.70
C ALA A 79 0.77 1.39 -4.91
N LEU A 80 1.75 1.80 -4.10
CA LEU A 80 1.74 3.06 -3.39
C LEU A 80 2.93 3.89 -3.82
N GLN A 81 2.62 5.01 -4.46
CA GLN A 81 3.57 6.07 -4.76
C GLN A 81 3.62 7.04 -3.59
N LEU A 82 4.81 7.24 -3.05
CA LEU A 82 5.15 8.23 -2.05
C LEU A 82 5.94 9.35 -2.75
N LEU A 83 5.41 10.56 -2.70
CA LEU A 83 6.03 11.72 -3.32
C LEU A 83 6.84 12.46 -2.27
N TYR A 84 8.13 12.66 -2.54
CA TYR A 84 9.02 13.45 -1.71
C TYR A 84 9.57 14.63 -2.52
N PRO A 85 9.97 15.74 -1.85
CA PRO A 85 10.61 16.86 -2.54
C PRO A 85 11.87 16.47 -3.33
N VAL A 86 12.53 15.38 -2.94
CA VAL A 86 13.79 14.90 -3.52
C VAL A 86 13.59 13.77 -4.56
N GLY A 87 12.34 13.34 -4.79
CA GLY A 87 12.01 12.27 -5.73
C GLY A 87 10.91 11.34 -5.24
N ASP A 88 10.27 10.64 -6.17
CA ASP A 88 9.17 9.72 -5.86
C ASP A 88 9.69 8.30 -5.60
N VAL A 89 8.98 7.58 -4.73
CA VAL A 89 9.23 6.16 -4.44
C VAL A 89 7.93 5.39 -4.62
N ILE A 90 7.97 4.26 -5.33
CA ILE A 90 6.80 3.39 -5.51
C ILE A 90 7.04 2.05 -4.82
N HIS A 91 6.08 1.61 -4.02
CA HIS A 91 6.07 0.33 -3.34
C HIS A 91 4.92 -0.54 -3.85
N PHE A 92 5.13 -1.85 -3.96
CA PHE A 92 4.10 -2.81 -4.38
C PHE A 92 3.87 -3.87 -3.30
N TRP A 93 2.61 -4.18 -3.00
CA TRP A 93 2.22 -5.22 -2.05
C TRP A 93 1.15 -6.14 -2.59
N ARG A 94 1.29 -7.45 -2.35
CA ARG A 94 0.21 -8.41 -2.54
C ARG A 94 -0.67 -8.44 -1.29
N LEU A 95 -1.96 -8.18 -1.45
CA LEU A 95 -2.96 -8.20 -0.39
C LEU A 95 -3.85 -9.42 -0.58
N THR A 96 -4.08 -10.18 0.48
CA THR A 96 -5.11 -11.23 0.51
C THR A 96 -6.24 -10.74 1.41
N VAL A 97 -7.35 -10.33 0.81
CA VAL A 97 -8.51 -9.82 1.56
C VAL A 97 -9.42 -11.00 1.88
N ALA A 98 -9.55 -11.33 3.16
CA ALA A 98 -10.50 -12.32 3.65
C ALA A 98 -11.88 -11.69 3.84
N GLY A 99 -12.93 -12.43 3.50
CA GLY A 99 -14.33 -12.05 3.70
C GLY A 99 -14.84 -12.37 5.09
#